data_AF-A0A6P1DP91-F1
#
_entry.id   AF-A0A6P1DP91-F1
#
_cell.length_a   1.000
_cell.length_b   1.000
_cell.length_c   1.000
_cell.angle_alpha   90.00
_cell.angle_beta   90.00
_cell.angle_gamma   90.00
#
_symmetry.space_group_name_H-M   'P 1'
#
loop_
_entity.id
_entity.type
_entity.pdbx_description
1 polymer ?
#
loop_
_entity_poly.entity_id
_entity_poly.type
_entity_poly.pdbx_seq_one_letter_code
_entity_poly.pdbx_strand_id
1 'polypeptide(L)'
;MAIEIPLPLTVVFAILVLLVGRWLIGRIDFLARYSIPDPVVGGLIVALGLTLVRVGTGAELSFDMGLQAPLLLIFFSTVGLGADVRTLGQGGRKLLLLLGVVVVVALVLQNVVGVAIAIGLDLHPLMGILGGSATLAGGHGTGAAYGQVFGEVNGLQGAVEVAMACATFGLILGGVLGGPVAQWLIRRHRLQPLAQASAQLGPGEVPRDERRALSPESLIETILILMFCMGVGTLLAEHLAIPGITLPTFVWCLLVGIILRNALGLSGLYRIDGPTIELMGTVSLSLFLAMALMSLRLWELVNLALPILIILVAQALLAVLLVVFLTFQVMGRNYDAAVIAAGQCGFQLGATPTAIANMQAVTSRHGVSPMAFLLVPIIGAFLIDICNALVIQGFLALPWFGF
;
A
#
# COMPACT_ATOMS: atom_id res chain seq x y z
N MET A 1 -17.74 -9.67 31.25
CA MET A 1 -16.45 -10.14 31.81
C MET A 1 -15.42 -9.92 30.73
N ALA A 2 -14.44 -9.04 30.96
CA ALA A 2 -13.37 -8.78 29.99
C ALA A 2 -12.28 -9.84 30.21
N ILE A 3 -11.95 -10.61 29.18
CA ILE A 3 -10.86 -11.59 29.24
C ILE A 3 -9.70 -11.00 28.44
N GLU A 4 -8.64 -10.61 29.13
CA GLU A 4 -7.41 -10.11 28.51
C GLU A 4 -6.54 -11.28 28.05
N ILE A 5 -6.23 -11.26 26.76
CA ILE A 5 -5.33 -12.23 26.14
C ILE A 5 -3.92 -11.65 26.13
N PRO A 6 -2.94 -12.32 26.76
CA PRO A 6 -1.58 -11.84 26.84
C PRO A 6 -0.88 -11.89 25.47
N LEU A 7 0.14 -11.05 25.29
CA LEU A 7 0.84 -10.87 24.02
C LEU A 7 1.24 -12.17 23.28
N PRO A 8 1.83 -13.21 23.93
CA PRO A 8 2.19 -14.43 23.20
C PRO A 8 0.98 -15.12 22.57
N LEU A 9 -0.17 -15.12 23.29
CA LEU A 9 -1.41 -15.69 22.78
C LEU A 9 -2.02 -14.79 21.70
N THR A 10 -1.97 -13.47 21.85
CA THR A 10 -2.36 -12.52 20.78
C THR A 10 -1.63 -12.83 19.48
N VAL A 11 -0.31 -13.03 19.53
CA VAL A 11 0.50 -13.37 18.34
C VAL A 11 0.09 -14.72 17.76
N VAL A 12 -0.18 -15.72 18.61
CA VAL A 12 -0.72 -17.01 18.14
C VAL A 12 -2.04 -16.82 17.39
N PHE A 13 -2.98 -16.04 17.94
CA PHE A 13 -4.24 -15.75 17.26
C PHE A 13 -4.03 -14.99 15.94
N ALA A 14 -3.13 -14.01 15.90
CA ALA A 14 -2.78 -13.28 14.68
C ALA A 14 -2.20 -14.22 13.61
N ILE A 15 -1.32 -15.16 13.98
CA ILE A 15 -0.78 -16.16 13.05
C ILE A 15 -1.88 -17.12 12.59
N LEU A 16 -2.75 -17.58 13.48
CA LEU A 16 -3.87 -18.44 13.11
C LEU A 16 -4.82 -17.74 12.13
N VAL A 17 -5.10 -16.45 12.36
CA VAL A 17 -5.83 -15.58 11.43
C VAL A 17 -5.18 -15.60 10.04
N LEU A 18 -3.87 -15.39 9.96
CA LEU A 18 -3.13 -15.42 8.69
C LEU A 18 -3.22 -16.79 8.00
N LEU A 19 -3.05 -17.88 8.75
CA LEU A 19 -3.10 -19.23 8.21
C LEU A 19 -4.50 -19.60 7.70
N VAL A 20 -5.56 -19.22 8.42
CA VAL A 20 -6.94 -19.41 8.00
C VAL A 20 -7.23 -18.59 6.73
N GLY A 21 -6.82 -17.32 6.71
CA GLY A 21 -6.96 -16.46 5.54
C GLY A 21 -6.28 -17.06 4.31
N ARG A 22 -5.02 -17.47 4.45
CA ARG A 22 -4.26 -18.12 3.38
C ARG A 22 -4.91 -19.41 2.89
N TRP A 23 -5.37 -20.25 3.81
CA TRP A 23 -6.05 -21.50 3.48
C TRP A 23 -7.33 -21.25 2.66
N LEU A 24 -8.13 -20.25 3.03
CA LEU A 24 -9.34 -19.87 2.30
C LEU A 24 -9.04 -19.27 0.93
N ILE A 25 -8.04 -18.40 0.83
CA ILE A 25 -7.60 -17.83 -0.45
C ILE A 25 -7.17 -18.94 -1.42
N GLY A 26 -6.45 -19.96 -0.92
CA GLY A 26 -6.06 -21.13 -1.71
C GLY A 26 -7.23 -22.04 -2.13
N ARG A 27 -8.42 -21.88 -1.56
CA ARG A 27 -9.62 -22.66 -1.87
C ARG A 27 -10.65 -21.89 -2.71
N ILE A 28 -10.65 -20.56 -2.65
CA ILE A 28 -11.65 -19.70 -3.27
C ILE A 28 -10.99 -18.87 -4.37
N ASP A 29 -11.20 -19.28 -5.62
CA ASP A 29 -10.61 -18.65 -6.81
C ASP A 29 -10.87 -17.14 -6.89
N PHE A 30 -12.01 -16.67 -6.40
CA PHE A 30 -12.33 -15.24 -6.37
C PHE A 30 -11.34 -14.45 -5.50
N LEU A 31 -11.02 -14.95 -4.30
CA LEU A 31 -10.11 -14.28 -3.37
C LEU A 31 -8.67 -14.26 -3.93
N ALA A 32 -8.24 -15.37 -4.53
CA ALA A 32 -6.93 -15.47 -5.16
C ALA A 32 -6.81 -14.57 -6.41
N ARG A 33 -7.85 -14.56 -7.26
CA ARG A 33 -7.89 -13.78 -8.50
C ARG A 33 -7.76 -12.28 -8.24
N TYR A 34 -8.40 -11.80 -7.18
CA TYR A 34 -8.33 -10.40 -6.78
C TYR A 34 -7.26 -10.13 -5.73
N SER A 35 -6.30 -11.03 -5.52
CA SER A 35 -5.16 -10.84 -4.60
C SER A 35 -5.53 -10.23 -3.24
N ILE A 36 -6.66 -10.68 -2.67
CA ILE A 36 -7.12 -10.19 -1.36
C ILE A 36 -6.10 -10.63 -0.30
N PRO A 37 -5.64 -9.74 0.60
CA PRO A 37 -4.61 -10.11 1.58
C PRO A 37 -5.07 -11.18 2.58
N ASP A 38 -4.17 -12.12 2.91
CA ASP A 38 -4.32 -13.12 3.98
C ASP A 38 -4.92 -12.54 5.28
N PRO A 39 -4.37 -11.44 5.86
CA PRO A 39 -4.89 -10.89 7.12
C PRO A 39 -6.32 -10.36 7.01
N VAL A 40 -6.73 -9.84 5.85
CA VAL A 40 -8.08 -9.29 5.63
C VAL A 40 -9.13 -10.40 5.70
N VAL A 41 -8.90 -11.50 4.98
CA VAL A 41 -9.83 -12.63 4.94
C VAL A 41 -9.93 -13.30 6.30
N GLY A 42 -8.80 -13.63 6.91
CA GLY A 42 -8.78 -14.30 8.21
C GLY A 42 -9.29 -13.40 9.34
N GLY A 43 -8.89 -12.12 9.33
CA GLY A 43 -9.25 -11.16 10.37
C GLY A 43 -10.73 -10.87 10.38
N LEU A 44 -11.36 -10.71 9.21
CA LEU A 44 -12.81 -10.51 9.12
C LEU A 44 -13.60 -11.71 9.68
N ILE A 45 -13.15 -12.93 9.43
CA ILE A 45 -13.80 -14.15 9.96
C ILE A 45 -13.71 -14.19 11.49
N VAL A 46 -12.54 -13.89 12.04
CA VAL A 46 -12.36 -13.83 13.49
C VAL A 46 -13.16 -12.68 14.09
N ALA A 47 -13.17 -11.49 13.48
CA ALA A 47 -13.99 -10.36 13.92
C ALA A 47 -15.49 -10.69 13.92
N LEU A 48 -15.99 -11.37 12.90
CA LEU A 48 -17.36 -11.88 12.85
C LEU A 48 -17.63 -12.87 13.98
N GLY A 49 -16.72 -13.83 14.21
CA GLY A 49 -16.83 -14.79 15.30
C GLY A 49 -16.86 -14.13 16.69
N LEU A 50 -15.96 -13.18 16.94
CA LEU A 50 -15.90 -12.42 18.19
C LEU A 50 -17.16 -11.56 18.38
N THR A 51 -17.68 -10.97 17.30
CA THR A 51 -18.94 -10.21 17.35
C THR A 51 -20.11 -11.12 17.72
N LEU A 52 -20.19 -12.33 17.15
CA LEU A 52 -21.22 -13.31 17.52
C LEU A 52 -21.11 -13.75 18.99
N VAL A 53 -19.89 -13.99 19.48
CA VAL A 53 -19.65 -14.31 20.90
C VAL A 53 -20.08 -13.17 21.80
N ARG A 54 -19.75 -11.92 21.46
CA ARG A 54 -20.17 -10.74 22.21
C ARG A 54 -21.69 -10.62 22.28
N VAL A 55 -22.36 -10.75 21.14
CA VAL A 55 -23.84 -10.67 21.06
C VAL A 55 -24.50 -11.83 21.83
N GLY A 56 -23.95 -13.04 21.76
CA GLY A 56 -24.54 -14.22 22.40
C GLY A 56 -24.25 -14.36 23.90
N THR A 57 -23.08 -13.93 24.37
CA THR A 57 -22.60 -14.18 25.75
C THR A 57 -22.35 -12.92 26.57
N GLY A 58 -22.26 -11.75 25.92
CA GLY A 58 -21.84 -10.51 26.58
C GLY A 58 -20.36 -10.48 27.00
N ALA A 59 -19.56 -11.49 26.64
CA ALA A 59 -18.12 -11.51 26.88
C ALA A 59 -17.40 -10.60 25.87
N GLU A 60 -16.43 -9.83 26.36
CA GLU A 60 -15.56 -8.99 25.54
C GLU A 60 -14.13 -9.51 25.70
N LEU A 61 -13.57 -10.00 24.60
CA LEU A 61 -12.18 -10.44 24.54
C LEU A 61 -11.32 -9.24 24.16
N SER A 62 -10.37 -8.90 25.02
CA SER A 62 -9.37 -7.87 24.75
C SER A 62 -8.03 -8.54 24.48
N PHE A 63 -7.28 -7.99 23.53
CA PHE A 63 -5.99 -8.51 23.12
C PHE A 63 -4.90 -7.50 23.46
N ASP A 64 -3.77 -7.98 23.97
CA ASP A 64 -2.57 -7.15 24.13
C ASP A 64 -1.95 -6.83 22.77
N MET A 65 -2.04 -5.57 22.36
CA MET A 65 -1.56 -5.06 21.06
C MET A 65 -0.12 -4.51 21.10
N GLY A 66 0.69 -4.84 22.12
CA GLY A 66 2.02 -4.28 22.30
C GLY A 66 2.99 -4.42 21.11
N LEU A 67 2.78 -5.41 20.23
CA LEU A 67 3.59 -5.58 19.01
C LEU A 67 3.06 -4.83 17.78
N GLN A 68 1.85 -4.26 17.84
CA GLN A 68 1.21 -3.65 16.67
C GLN A 68 2.02 -2.47 16.13
N ALA A 69 2.29 -1.47 16.97
CA ALA A 69 3.08 -0.31 16.55
C ALA A 69 4.51 -0.68 16.09
N PRO A 70 5.30 -1.51 16.82
CA PRO A 70 6.60 -1.96 16.35
C PRO A 70 6.58 -2.63 14.96
N LEU A 71 5.61 -3.51 14.69
CA LEU A 71 5.50 -4.18 13.39
C LEU A 71 5.20 -3.19 12.25
N LEU A 72 4.39 -2.17 12.51
CA LEU A 72 4.14 -1.09 11.54
C LEU A 72 5.42 -0.30 11.25
N LEU A 73 6.17 0.09 12.28
CA LEU A 73 7.43 0.84 12.13
C LEU A 73 8.50 0.02 11.40
N ILE A 74 8.59 -1.28 11.68
CA ILE A 74 9.46 -2.21 10.95
C ILE A 74 9.06 -2.23 9.47
N PHE A 75 7.77 -2.37 9.15
CA PHE A 75 7.30 -2.36 7.77
C PHE A 75 7.72 -1.06 7.04
N PHE A 76 7.48 0.12 7.61
CA PHE A 76 7.90 1.37 6.97
C PHE A 76 9.42 1.54 6.87
N SER A 77 10.17 0.99 7.82
CA SER A 77 11.63 0.92 7.71
C SER A 77 12.07 0.07 6.50
N THR A 78 11.39 -1.05 6.23
CA THR A 78 11.66 -1.89 5.04
C THR A 78 11.33 -1.17 3.73
N VAL A 79 10.24 -0.39 3.69
CA VAL A 79 9.89 0.46 2.54
C VAL A 79 10.99 1.48 2.28
N GLY A 80 11.47 2.17 3.32
CA GLY A 80 12.59 3.10 3.22
C GLY A 80 13.89 2.45 2.76
N LEU A 81 14.22 1.27 3.29
CA LEU A 81 15.42 0.52 2.92
C LEU A 81 15.37 -0.08 1.49
N GLY A 82 14.17 -0.19 0.92
CA GLY A 82 13.95 -0.53 -0.49
C GLY A 82 14.33 0.61 -1.45
N ALA A 83 14.43 1.85 -0.95
CA ALA A 83 14.66 3.03 -1.78
C ALA A 83 16.11 3.21 -2.21
N ASP A 84 16.46 2.65 -3.35
CA ASP A 84 17.80 2.75 -3.94
C ASP A 84 17.85 3.80 -5.06
N VAL A 85 18.63 4.87 -4.86
CA VAL A 85 18.79 5.97 -5.84
C VAL A 85 19.37 5.46 -7.15
N ARG A 86 20.16 4.37 -7.15
CA ARG A 86 20.68 3.77 -8.39
C ARG A 86 19.56 3.17 -9.23
N THR A 87 18.57 2.55 -8.59
CA THR A 87 17.37 2.01 -9.26
C THR A 87 16.50 3.12 -9.83
N LEU A 88 16.40 4.27 -9.14
CA LEU A 88 15.72 5.47 -9.67
C LEU A 88 16.40 5.98 -10.95
N GLY A 89 17.73 5.94 -11.02
CA GLY A 89 18.50 6.32 -12.20
C GLY A 89 18.21 5.47 -13.45
N GLN A 90 17.81 4.20 -13.28
CA GLN A 90 17.55 3.28 -14.39
C GLN A 90 16.31 3.65 -15.21
N GLY A 91 15.29 4.23 -14.58
CA GLY A 91 14.05 4.60 -15.29
C GLY A 91 14.14 5.90 -16.10
N GLY A 92 15.23 6.66 -15.94
CA GLY A 92 15.55 7.85 -16.72
C GLY A 92 14.46 8.93 -16.71
N ARG A 93 14.40 9.73 -17.78
CA ARG A 93 13.46 10.86 -17.91
C ARG A 93 11.99 10.43 -17.84
N LYS A 94 11.65 9.25 -18.35
CA LYS A 94 10.28 8.73 -18.38
C LYS A 94 9.79 8.36 -16.97
N LEU A 95 10.66 7.82 -16.11
CA LEU A 95 10.33 7.59 -14.71
C LEU A 95 10.05 8.89 -13.96
N LEU A 96 10.93 9.89 -14.10
CA LEU A 96 10.75 11.18 -13.43
C LEU A 96 9.45 11.87 -13.86
N LEU A 97 9.10 11.75 -15.13
CA LEU A 97 7.88 12.34 -15.68
C LEU A 97 6.63 11.54 -15.27
N LEU A 98 6.69 10.21 -15.24
CA LEU A 98 5.60 9.37 -14.72
C LEU A 98 5.40 9.60 -13.21
N LEU A 99 6.46 9.60 -12.41
CA LEU A 99 6.37 9.81 -10.97
C LEU A 99 5.99 11.26 -10.64
N GLY A 100 6.82 12.22 -11.06
CA GLY A 100 6.73 13.61 -10.62
C GLY A 100 5.54 14.38 -11.20
N VAL A 101 5.11 14.03 -12.42
CA VAL A 101 3.93 14.68 -13.03
C VAL A 101 2.70 13.81 -12.82
N VAL A 102 2.72 12.56 -13.29
CA VAL A 102 1.48 11.76 -13.33
C VAL A 102 1.06 11.26 -11.96
N VAL A 103 1.97 10.62 -11.22
CA VAL A 103 1.65 10.04 -9.90
C VAL A 103 1.38 11.12 -8.87
N VAL A 104 2.25 12.13 -8.74
CA VAL A 104 2.05 13.21 -7.75
C VAL A 104 0.75 13.97 -8.00
N VAL A 105 0.44 14.36 -9.25
CA VAL A 105 -0.83 15.03 -9.57
C VAL A 105 -2.02 14.14 -9.23
N ALA A 106 -1.92 12.84 -9.52
CA ALA A 106 -3.00 11.93 -9.20
C ALA A 106 -3.21 11.78 -7.68
N LEU A 107 -2.15 11.69 -6.89
CA LEU A 107 -2.23 11.64 -5.42
C LEU A 107 -2.91 12.89 -4.85
N VAL A 108 -2.51 14.07 -5.34
CA VAL A 108 -3.11 15.35 -4.94
C VAL A 108 -4.59 15.36 -5.30
N LEU A 109 -4.97 15.01 -6.53
CA LEU A 109 -6.37 15.01 -6.96
C LEU A 109 -7.21 13.97 -6.24
N GLN A 110 -6.66 12.78 -5.92
CA GLN A 110 -7.34 11.78 -5.09
C GLN A 110 -7.68 12.35 -3.72
N ASN A 111 -6.76 13.06 -3.08
CA ASN A 111 -7.03 13.68 -1.78
C ASN A 111 -8.00 14.86 -1.88
N VAL A 112 -7.87 15.73 -2.89
CA VAL A 112 -8.85 16.82 -3.11
C VAL A 112 -10.26 16.25 -3.26
N VAL A 113 -10.45 15.28 -4.15
CA VAL A 113 -11.77 14.69 -4.42
C VAL A 113 -12.29 13.92 -3.20
N GLY A 114 -11.44 13.14 -2.54
CA GLY A 114 -11.82 12.39 -1.35
C GLY A 114 -12.29 13.31 -0.23
N VAL A 115 -11.52 14.36 0.07
CA VAL A 115 -11.83 15.35 1.09
C VAL A 115 -13.09 16.13 0.75
N ALA A 116 -13.24 16.58 -0.50
CA ALA A 116 -14.43 17.32 -0.95
C ALA A 116 -15.71 16.49 -0.80
N ILE A 117 -15.66 15.20 -1.16
CA ILE A 117 -16.82 14.30 -1.00
C ILE A 117 -17.08 14.02 0.49
N ALA A 118 -16.04 13.81 1.30
CA ALA A 118 -16.21 13.61 2.74
C ALA A 118 -16.92 14.80 3.39
N ILE A 119 -16.49 16.03 3.12
CA ILE A 119 -17.14 17.25 3.61
C ILE A 119 -18.59 17.33 3.11
N GLY A 120 -18.83 17.04 1.83
CA GLY A 120 -20.18 17.05 1.24
C GLY A 120 -21.14 16.01 1.81
N LEU A 121 -20.61 14.93 2.40
CA LEU A 121 -21.35 13.87 3.08
C LEU A 121 -21.38 14.03 4.61
N ASP A 122 -20.95 15.19 5.12
CA ASP A 122 -20.87 15.49 6.56
C ASP A 122 -19.96 14.52 7.34
N LEU A 123 -18.91 14.04 6.67
CA LEU A 123 -17.84 13.24 7.29
C LEU A 123 -16.64 14.11 7.65
N HIS A 124 -15.84 13.61 8.60
CA HIS A 124 -14.55 14.20 8.90
C HIS A 124 -13.64 14.18 7.65
N PRO A 125 -12.96 15.29 7.28
CA PRO A 125 -12.10 15.37 6.10
C PRO A 125 -11.04 14.26 5.98
N LEU A 126 -10.53 13.79 7.12
CA LEU A 126 -9.56 12.67 7.19
C LEU A 126 -10.13 11.36 6.62
N MET A 127 -11.44 11.14 6.68
CA MET A 127 -12.09 9.99 6.03
C MET A 127 -11.94 10.06 4.51
N GLY A 128 -11.91 11.26 3.94
CA GLY A 128 -11.63 11.50 2.53
C GLY A 128 -10.19 11.16 2.14
N ILE A 129 -9.22 11.44 3.02
CA ILE A 129 -7.81 11.04 2.82
C ILE A 129 -7.68 9.52 2.92
N LEU A 130 -8.31 8.90 3.93
CA LEU A 130 -8.35 7.45 4.10
C LEU A 130 -9.02 6.76 2.92
N GLY A 131 -10.17 7.23 2.45
CA GLY A 131 -10.83 6.72 1.25
C GLY A 131 -10.19 7.14 -0.07
N GLY A 132 -9.12 7.95 -0.02
CA GLY A 132 -8.38 8.49 -1.15
C GLY A 132 -6.97 7.89 -1.24
N SER A 133 -5.97 8.76 -1.32
CA SER A 133 -4.61 8.31 -1.66
C SER A 133 -3.98 7.43 -0.57
N ALA A 134 -4.32 7.62 0.71
CA ALA A 134 -3.72 6.87 1.81
C ALA A 134 -3.91 5.35 1.66
N THR A 135 -5.06 4.92 1.14
CA THR A 135 -5.38 3.50 0.94
C THR A 135 -5.31 3.06 -0.51
N LEU A 136 -5.81 3.88 -1.44
CA LEU A 136 -5.92 3.46 -2.85
C LEU A 136 -4.57 3.48 -3.56
N ALA A 137 -3.69 4.42 -3.22
CA ALA A 137 -2.35 4.49 -3.76
C ALA A 137 -1.29 3.93 -2.80
N GLY A 138 -1.47 4.13 -1.50
CA GLY A 138 -0.55 3.66 -0.46
C GLY A 138 -0.83 2.25 0.08
N GLY A 139 -1.90 1.61 -0.38
CA GLY A 139 -2.29 0.26 0.02
C GLY A 139 -2.63 0.11 1.51
N HIS A 140 -2.65 -1.14 1.98
CA HIS A 140 -2.98 -1.47 3.36
C HIS A 140 -1.95 -0.92 4.36
N GLY A 141 -0.66 -0.86 4.01
CA GLY A 141 0.37 -0.36 4.92
C GLY A 141 0.18 1.12 5.27
N THR A 142 0.15 1.98 4.25
CA THR A 142 -0.05 3.44 4.42
C THR A 142 -1.43 3.77 4.97
N GLY A 143 -2.47 3.08 4.49
CA GLY A 143 -3.82 3.25 5.00
C GLY A 143 -3.93 2.96 6.49
N ALA A 144 -3.34 1.85 6.95
CA ALA A 144 -3.38 1.50 8.35
C ALA A 144 -2.53 2.43 9.22
N ALA A 145 -1.35 2.87 8.74
CA ALA A 145 -0.51 3.80 9.46
C ALA A 145 -1.22 5.13 9.72
N TYR A 146 -1.79 5.74 8.66
CA TYR A 146 -2.58 6.95 8.82
C TYR A 146 -3.89 6.71 9.58
N GLY A 147 -4.52 5.54 9.41
CA GLY A 147 -5.67 5.14 10.21
C GLY A 147 -5.37 5.12 11.71
N GLN A 148 -4.22 4.59 12.12
CA GLN A 148 -3.78 4.61 13.52
C GLN A 148 -3.55 6.04 14.00
N VAL A 149 -2.80 6.85 13.24
CA VAL A 149 -2.53 8.24 13.60
C VAL A 149 -3.83 9.03 13.77
N PHE A 150 -4.78 8.89 12.84
CA PHE A 150 -6.05 9.61 12.91
C PHE A 150 -6.96 9.11 14.03
N GLY A 151 -6.88 7.81 14.37
CA GLY A 151 -7.58 7.25 15.52
C GLY A 151 -7.04 7.78 16.84
N GLU A 152 -5.71 7.80 17.01
CA GLU A 152 -5.03 8.21 18.24
C GLU A 152 -5.04 9.73 18.46
N VAL A 153 -4.74 10.51 17.41
CA VAL A 153 -4.56 11.97 17.51
C VAL A 153 -5.88 12.72 17.35
N ASN A 154 -6.75 12.26 16.45
CA ASN A 154 -7.99 12.98 16.10
C ASN A 154 -9.25 12.30 16.65
N GLY A 155 -9.12 11.20 17.39
CA GLY A 155 -10.26 10.47 17.97
C GLY A 155 -11.18 9.83 16.92
N LEU A 156 -10.66 9.59 15.71
CA LEU A 156 -11.43 9.03 14.60
C LEU A 156 -11.61 7.52 14.81
N GLN A 157 -12.68 7.14 15.50
CA GLN A 157 -13.04 5.73 15.72
C GLN A 157 -13.25 5.00 14.39
N GLY A 158 -12.81 3.74 14.31
CA GLY A 158 -12.95 2.94 13.10
C GLY A 158 -12.00 3.32 11.95
N ALA A 159 -11.03 4.23 12.15
CA ALA A 159 -10.19 4.74 11.06
C ALA A 159 -9.34 3.66 10.37
N VAL A 160 -8.74 2.74 11.14
CA VAL A 160 -7.93 1.64 10.59
C VAL A 160 -8.83 0.68 9.81
N GLU A 161 -10.01 0.40 10.31
CA GLU A 161 -11.01 -0.47 9.72
C GLU A 161 -11.50 0.08 8.37
N VAL A 162 -11.83 1.37 8.34
CA VAL A 162 -12.19 2.08 7.11
C VAL A 162 -11.02 2.04 6.13
N ALA A 163 -9.80 2.26 6.60
CA ALA A 163 -8.63 2.19 5.75
C ALA A 163 -8.48 0.79 5.11
N MET A 164 -8.71 -0.29 5.87
CA MET A 164 -8.61 -1.65 5.38
C MET A 164 -9.71 -2.00 4.38
N ALA A 165 -10.93 -1.53 4.62
CA ALA A 165 -12.04 -1.69 3.69
C ALA A 165 -11.75 -0.97 2.37
N CYS A 166 -11.33 0.29 2.42
CA CYS A 166 -10.97 1.09 1.25
C CYS A 166 -9.82 0.47 0.44
N ALA A 167 -8.73 0.06 1.10
CA ALA A 167 -7.57 -0.55 0.44
C ALA A 167 -7.95 -1.87 -0.27
N THR A 168 -8.79 -2.69 0.37
CA THR A 168 -9.22 -3.98 -0.20
C THR A 168 -10.18 -3.78 -1.38
N PHE A 169 -11.14 -2.86 -1.25
CA PHE A 169 -12.05 -2.53 -2.33
C PHE A 169 -11.32 -1.91 -3.52
N GLY A 170 -10.36 -1.02 -3.23
CA GLY A 170 -9.48 -0.44 -4.21
C GLY A 170 -8.71 -1.50 -5.00
N LEU A 171 -8.16 -2.52 -4.33
CA LEU A 171 -7.41 -3.60 -4.97
C LEU A 171 -8.29 -4.38 -5.98
N ILE A 172 -9.55 -4.63 -5.64
CA ILE A 172 -10.54 -5.23 -6.55
C ILE A 172 -10.78 -4.30 -7.74
N LEU A 173 -11.09 -3.03 -7.50
CA LEU A 173 -11.34 -2.06 -8.57
C LEU A 173 -10.15 -1.89 -9.50
N GLY A 174 -8.93 -1.78 -8.96
CA GLY A 174 -7.70 -1.66 -9.72
C GLY A 174 -7.48 -2.85 -10.65
N GLY A 175 -7.78 -4.06 -10.19
CA GLY A 175 -7.71 -5.28 -11.00
C GLY A 175 -8.80 -5.36 -12.08
N VAL A 176 -10.02 -4.91 -11.78
CA VAL A 176 -11.13 -4.92 -12.75
C VAL A 176 -10.95 -3.86 -13.84
N LEU A 177 -10.46 -2.67 -13.51
CA LEU A 177 -10.46 -1.52 -14.41
C LEU A 177 -9.26 -1.50 -15.37
N GLY A 178 -8.09 -1.99 -14.97
CA GLY A 178 -6.86 -1.83 -15.75
C GLY A 178 -6.91 -2.44 -17.15
N GLY A 179 -7.34 -3.70 -17.25
CA GLY A 179 -7.47 -4.41 -18.53
C GLY A 179 -8.43 -3.71 -19.51
N PRO A 180 -9.71 -3.47 -19.13
CA PRO A 180 -10.68 -2.78 -19.98
C PRO A 180 -10.25 -1.38 -20.43
N VAL A 181 -9.65 -0.58 -19.55
CA VAL A 181 -9.17 0.77 -19.90
C VAL A 181 -8.06 0.70 -20.95
N ALA A 182 -7.06 -0.17 -20.76
CA ALA A 182 -6.00 -0.36 -21.75
C ALA A 182 -6.53 -0.92 -23.08
N GLN A 183 -7.46 -1.88 -23.03
CA GLN A 183 -8.10 -2.43 -24.22
C GLN A 183 -8.82 -1.34 -25.03
N TRP A 184 -9.54 -0.45 -24.34
CA TRP A 184 -10.23 0.66 -24.96
C TRP A 184 -9.24 1.64 -25.61
N LEU A 185 -8.15 2.01 -24.91
CA LEU A 185 -7.10 2.87 -25.46
C LEU A 185 -6.46 2.28 -26.71
N ILE A 186 -6.09 0.99 -26.67
CA ILE A 186 -5.48 0.25 -27.79
C ILE A 186 -6.41 0.26 -29.01
N ARG A 187 -7.69 -0.09 -28.82
CA ARG A 187 -8.66 -0.15 -29.92
C ARG A 187 -8.96 1.23 -30.49
N ARG A 188 -9.17 2.24 -29.63
CA ARG A 188 -9.50 3.61 -30.04
C ARG A 188 -8.37 4.24 -30.85
N HIS A 189 -7.12 4.01 -30.46
CA HIS A 189 -5.95 4.60 -31.11
C HIS A 189 -5.23 3.67 -32.10
N ARG A 190 -5.77 2.46 -32.34
CA ARG A 190 -5.19 1.44 -33.23
C ARG A 190 -3.71 1.17 -32.93
N LEU A 191 -3.39 1.08 -31.64
CA LEU A 191 -2.01 0.94 -31.17
C LEU A 191 -1.47 -0.46 -31.48
N GLN A 192 -0.21 -0.52 -31.88
CA GLN A 192 0.51 -1.77 -32.11
C GLN A 192 1.74 -1.83 -31.21
N PRO A 193 2.13 -3.02 -30.73
CA PRO A 193 3.40 -3.21 -30.04
C PRO A 193 4.55 -2.82 -30.97
N LEU A 194 5.54 -2.13 -30.42
CA LEU A 194 6.66 -1.60 -31.19
C LEU A 194 7.67 -2.73 -31.45
N ALA A 195 7.51 -3.41 -32.60
CA ALA A 195 8.25 -4.58 -33.05
C ALA A 195 8.19 -5.79 -32.08
N GLN A 196 8.17 -7.00 -32.66
CA GLN A 196 8.37 -8.23 -31.89
C GLN A 196 9.82 -8.23 -31.38
N ALA A 197 10.09 -7.56 -30.26
CA ALA A 197 11.20 -7.96 -29.43
C ALA A 197 10.95 -9.45 -29.14
N SER A 198 11.82 -10.30 -29.69
CA SER A 198 11.86 -11.74 -29.41
C SER A 198 11.60 -11.94 -27.93
N ALA A 199 10.82 -12.97 -27.58
CA ALA A 199 10.45 -13.37 -26.22
C ALA A 199 11.66 -13.72 -25.34
N GLN A 200 12.57 -12.77 -25.18
CA GLN A 200 13.50 -12.68 -24.08
C GLN A 200 12.66 -12.13 -22.95
N LEU A 201 12.34 -13.05 -22.03
CA LEU A 201 11.91 -12.82 -20.66
C LEU A 201 12.19 -11.37 -20.28
N GLY A 202 11.12 -10.55 -20.25
CA GLY A 202 11.27 -9.13 -19.98
C GLY A 202 11.96 -8.93 -18.64
N PRO A 203 12.75 -7.86 -18.44
CA PRO A 203 13.23 -7.49 -17.11
C PRO A 203 11.98 -7.24 -16.25
N GLY A 204 11.61 -8.21 -15.42
CA GLY A 204 10.28 -8.29 -14.81
C GLY A 204 9.80 -9.72 -14.54
N GLU A 205 10.37 -10.75 -15.19
CA GLU A 205 10.45 -12.05 -14.55
C GLU A 205 11.43 -11.93 -13.38
N VAL A 206 10.89 -11.92 -12.16
CA VAL A 206 11.70 -12.20 -10.98
C VAL A 206 12.29 -13.59 -11.23
N PRO A 207 13.62 -13.76 -11.37
CA PRO A 207 14.20 -15.08 -11.46
C PRO A 207 13.72 -15.85 -10.24
N ARG A 208 12.90 -16.89 -10.46
CA ARG A 208 12.40 -17.74 -9.35
C ARG A 208 13.55 -18.41 -8.59
N ASP A 209 14.76 -18.43 -9.17
CA ASP A 209 15.97 -19.09 -8.67
C ASP A 209 16.97 -18.19 -7.94
N GLU A 210 16.75 -16.86 -7.84
CA GLU A 210 17.68 -15.97 -7.10
C GLU A 210 17.15 -15.52 -5.73
N ARG A 211 16.18 -16.24 -5.14
CA ARG A 211 15.96 -16.13 -3.69
C ARG A 211 17.15 -16.78 -3.01
N ARG A 212 18.20 -15.99 -2.75
CA ARG A 212 19.32 -16.37 -1.89
C ARG A 212 18.75 -17.06 -0.65
N ALA A 213 19.25 -18.24 -0.32
CA ALA A 213 18.77 -18.97 0.85
C ALA A 213 18.85 -18.06 2.07
N LEU A 214 17.73 -17.94 2.80
CA LEU A 214 17.69 -17.20 4.06
C LEU A 214 18.77 -17.75 4.97
N SER A 215 19.77 -16.94 5.27
CA SER A 215 20.85 -17.30 6.19
C SER A 215 20.57 -16.67 7.56
N PRO A 216 20.87 -17.37 8.68
CA PRO A 216 20.73 -16.79 10.01
C PRO A 216 21.49 -15.46 10.16
N GLU A 217 22.64 -15.34 9.49
CA GLU A 217 23.48 -14.15 9.49
C GLU A 217 22.77 -12.97 8.83
N SER A 218 22.26 -13.16 7.60
CA SER A 218 21.50 -12.13 6.88
C SER A 218 20.27 -11.67 7.66
N LEU A 219 19.59 -12.60 8.35
CA LEU A 219 18.44 -12.28 9.18
C LEU A 219 18.82 -11.40 10.38
N ILE A 220 19.89 -11.75 11.11
CA ILE A 220 20.36 -10.98 12.27
C ILE A 220 20.82 -9.58 11.83
N GLU A 221 21.57 -9.48 10.74
CA GLU A 221 22.01 -8.20 10.16
C GLU A 221 20.82 -7.33 9.75
N THR A 222 19.81 -7.94 9.10
CA THR A 222 18.59 -7.24 8.71
C THR A 222 17.81 -6.75 9.93
N ILE A 223 17.66 -7.58 10.98
CA ILE A 223 17.00 -7.18 12.23
C ILE A 223 17.74 -6.01 12.88
N LEU A 224 19.08 -6.04 12.93
CA LEU A 224 19.88 -4.93 13.47
C LEU A 224 19.60 -3.62 12.72
N ILE A 225 19.61 -3.66 11.40
CA ILE A 225 19.34 -2.48 10.55
C ILE A 225 17.91 -1.96 10.79
N LEU A 226 16.92 -2.85 10.89
CA LEU A 226 15.53 -2.46 11.14
C LEU A 226 15.33 -1.87 12.53
N MET A 227 15.95 -2.46 13.55
CA MET A 227 15.92 -1.92 14.92
C MET A 227 16.62 -0.56 14.99
N PHE A 228 17.70 -0.35 14.22
CA PHE A 228 18.34 0.94 14.10
C PHE A 228 17.43 1.98 13.44
N CYS A 229 16.79 1.66 12.32
CA CYS A 229 15.83 2.55 11.65
C CYS A 229 14.66 2.93 12.58
N MET A 230 14.11 1.95 13.30
CA MET A 230 13.04 2.16 14.26
C MET A 230 13.50 3.07 15.41
N GLY A 231 14.60 2.72 16.08
CA GLY A 231 15.10 3.47 17.25
C GLY A 231 15.53 4.90 16.93
N VAL A 232 16.24 5.12 15.82
CA VAL A 232 16.59 6.48 15.37
C VAL A 232 15.34 7.23 14.92
N GLY A 233 14.43 6.58 14.19
CA GLY A 233 13.18 7.19 13.73
C GLY A 233 12.30 7.66 14.89
N THR A 234 12.15 6.86 15.94
CA THR A 234 11.40 7.23 17.16
C THR A 234 12.07 8.39 17.90
N LEU A 235 13.40 8.37 18.04
CA LEU A 235 14.12 9.46 18.69
C LEU A 235 13.96 10.78 17.91
N LEU A 236 14.02 10.73 16.58
CA LEU A 236 13.77 11.91 15.75
C LEU A 236 12.33 12.40 15.88
N ALA A 237 11.34 11.51 15.89
CA ALA A 237 9.94 11.88 16.07
C ALA A 237 9.68 12.60 17.40
N GLU A 238 10.35 12.19 18.48
CA GLU A 238 10.21 12.78 19.80
C GLU A 238 10.96 14.11 19.98
N HIS A 239 12.16 14.22 19.40
CA HIS A 239 13.07 15.34 19.69
C HIS A 239 13.10 16.41 18.59
N LEU A 240 12.65 16.09 17.38
CA LEU A 240 12.71 16.99 16.23
C LEU A 240 11.32 17.56 15.92
N ALA A 241 10.98 18.66 16.56
CA ALA A 241 9.79 19.45 16.23
C ALA A 241 10.12 20.46 15.13
N ILE A 242 9.53 20.28 13.94
CA ILE A 242 9.61 21.27 12.87
C ILE A 242 8.38 22.18 12.99
N PRO A 243 8.54 23.51 13.17
CA PRO A 243 7.41 24.42 13.27
C PRO A 243 6.48 24.29 12.05
N GLY A 244 5.21 23.97 12.30
CA GLY A 244 4.18 23.82 11.26
C GLY A 244 4.18 22.50 10.49
N ILE A 245 5.00 21.50 10.87
CA ILE A 245 4.99 20.17 10.26
C ILE A 245 5.01 19.09 11.34
N THR A 246 3.93 18.32 11.44
CA THR A 246 3.77 17.19 12.37
C THR A 246 3.93 15.86 11.64
N LEU A 247 5.17 15.36 11.55
CA LEU A 247 5.46 14.08 10.90
C LEU A 247 5.21 12.89 11.85
N PRO A 248 4.37 11.91 11.48
CA PRO A 248 4.21 10.67 12.21
C PRO A 248 5.52 9.87 12.31
N THR A 249 5.65 9.10 13.39
CA THR A 249 6.84 8.28 13.67
C THR A 249 7.20 7.33 12.51
N PHE A 250 6.23 6.72 11.85
CA PHE A 250 6.51 5.81 10.73
C PHE A 250 7.15 6.53 9.53
N VAL A 251 6.85 7.82 9.32
CA VAL A 251 7.48 8.64 8.27
C VAL A 251 8.96 8.85 8.60
N TRP A 252 9.28 9.13 9.88
CA TRP A 252 10.67 9.22 10.34
C TRP A 252 11.42 7.90 10.15
N CYS A 253 10.84 6.76 10.51
CA CYS A 253 11.45 5.44 10.29
C CYS A 253 11.72 5.17 8.79
N LEU A 254 10.77 5.53 7.92
CA LEU A 254 10.94 5.45 6.47
C LEU A 254 12.09 6.34 5.98
N LEU A 255 12.17 7.60 6.43
CA LEU A 255 13.23 8.54 6.04
C LEU A 255 14.61 8.05 6.49
N VAL A 256 14.73 7.55 7.72
CA VAL A 256 15.97 6.94 8.22
C VAL A 256 16.36 5.75 7.36
N GLY A 257 15.41 4.89 6.98
CA GLY A 257 15.65 3.78 6.06
C GLY A 257 16.20 4.22 4.70
N ILE A 258 15.64 5.27 4.10
CA ILE A 258 16.12 5.84 2.82
C ILE A 258 17.56 6.33 2.97
N ILE A 259 17.83 7.11 4.02
CA ILE A 259 19.17 7.67 4.26
C ILE A 259 20.18 6.53 4.45
N LEU A 260 19.85 5.55 5.28
CA LEU A 260 20.73 4.44 5.60
C LEU A 260 21.02 3.56 4.38
N ARG A 261 19.99 3.22 3.58
CA ARG A 261 20.15 2.45 2.34
C ARG A 261 21.15 3.09 1.39
N ASN A 262 21.01 4.40 1.18
CA ASN A 262 21.86 5.11 0.23
C ASN A 262 23.25 5.40 0.81
N ALA A 263 23.37 5.68 2.11
CA ALA A 263 24.67 5.85 2.77
C ALA A 263 25.50 4.55 2.73
N LEU A 264 24.90 3.40 3.04
CA LEU A 264 25.57 2.09 2.96
C LEU A 264 25.90 1.71 1.52
N GLY A 265 24.97 1.96 0.58
CA GLY A 265 25.19 1.69 -0.84
C GLY A 265 26.28 2.53 -1.49
N LEU A 266 26.41 3.81 -1.11
CA LEU A 266 27.43 4.74 -1.60
C LEU A 266 28.81 4.47 -1.00
N SER A 267 28.86 4.17 0.29
CA SER A 267 30.11 3.90 1.00
C SER A 267 30.71 2.52 0.66
N GLY A 268 29.88 1.59 0.17
CA GLY A 268 30.32 0.24 -0.19
C GLY A 268 30.63 -0.65 1.01
N LEU A 269 30.37 -0.19 2.25
CA LEU A 269 30.65 -0.95 3.47
C LEU A 269 29.82 -2.22 3.59
N TYR A 270 28.55 -2.15 3.21
CA TYR A 270 27.62 -3.27 3.36
C TYR A 270 26.55 -3.23 2.26
N ARG A 271 26.27 -4.40 1.67
CA ARG A 271 25.22 -4.56 0.67
C ARG A 271 24.00 -5.18 1.33
N ILE A 272 23.00 -4.35 1.52
CA ILE A 272 21.71 -4.75 2.08
C ILE A 272 21.07 -5.88 1.28
N ASP A 273 20.64 -6.92 1.98
CA ASP A 273 19.96 -8.08 1.41
C ASP A 273 18.47 -7.76 1.12
N GLY A 274 18.19 -7.35 -0.11
CA GLY A 274 16.84 -6.96 -0.56
C GLY A 274 15.75 -8.00 -0.28
N PRO A 275 15.95 -9.28 -0.67
CA PRO A 275 14.97 -10.35 -0.40
C PRO A 275 14.63 -10.54 1.08
N THR A 276 15.61 -10.46 1.98
CA THR A 276 15.38 -10.60 3.43
C THR A 276 14.61 -9.40 3.98
N ILE A 277 14.90 -8.18 3.50
CA ILE A 277 14.12 -6.98 3.84
C ILE A 277 12.67 -7.10 3.37
N GLU A 278 12.43 -7.53 2.12
CA GLU A 278 11.09 -7.69 1.58
C GLU A 278 10.28 -8.74 2.37
N LEU A 279 10.93 -9.84 2.76
CA LEU A 279 10.33 -10.85 3.62
C LEU A 279 9.95 -10.28 4.98
N MET A 280 10.87 -9.56 5.64
CA MET A 280 10.61 -8.94 6.95
C MET A 280 9.49 -7.90 6.86
N GLY A 281 9.43 -7.12 5.79
CA GLY A 281 8.36 -6.16 5.54
C GLY A 281 7.02 -6.85 5.39
N THR A 282 6.96 -7.90 4.57
CA THR A 282 5.73 -8.69 4.31
C THR A 282 5.21 -9.35 5.58
N VAL A 283 6.09 -9.98 6.38
CA VAL A 283 5.73 -10.62 7.65
C VAL A 283 5.24 -9.59 8.65
N SER A 284 5.94 -8.47 8.78
CA SER A 284 5.59 -7.42 9.75
C SER A 284 4.24 -6.79 9.43
N LEU A 285 4.02 -6.43 8.16
CA LEU A 285 2.74 -5.92 7.70
C LEU A 285 1.62 -6.93 7.92
N SER A 286 1.83 -8.20 7.57
CA SER A 286 0.80 -9.23 7.70
C SER A 286 0.37 -9.42 9.16
N LEU A 287 1.33 -9.51 10.09
CA LEU A 287 1.03 -9.65 11.51
C LEU A 287 0.35 -8.41 12.09
N PHE A 288 0.84 -7.22 11.73
CA PHE A 288 0.23 -5.96 12.12
C PHE A 288 -1.23 -5.87 11.66
N LEU A 289 -1.50 -6.19 10.39
CA LEU A 289 -2.85 -6.20 9.83
C LEU A 289 -3.74 -7.25 10.48
N ALA A 290 -3.23 -8.45 10.73
CA ALA A 290 -3.98 -9.51 11.40
C ALA A 290 -4.42 -9.07 12.81
N MET A 291 -3.50 -8.45 13.57
CA MET A 291 -3.83 -7.91 14.90
C MET A 291 -4.84 -6.77 14.84
N ALA A 292 -4.69 -5.85 13.88
CA ALA A 292 -5.64 -4.75 13.69
C ALA A 292 -7.06 -5.25 13.37
N LEU A 293 -7.15 -6.26 12.51
CA LEU A 293 -8.43 -6.75 11.99
C LEU A 293 -9.15 -7.70 12.94
N MET A 294 -8.44 -8.42 13.81
CA MET A 294 -9.12 -9.26 14.81
C MET A 294 -9.71 -8.44 15.96
N SER A 295 -9.23 -7.22 16.21
CA SER A 295 -9.84 -6.26 17.15
C SER A 295 -10.93 -5.40 16.53
N LEU A 296 -11.29 -5.66 15.27
CA LEU A 296 -12.17 -4.81 14.47
C LEU A 296 -13.59 -4.76 15.06
N ARG A 297 -14.11 -3.54 15.20
CA ARG A 297 -15.46 -3.27 15.70
C ARG A 297 -16.44 -3.05 14.54
N LEU A 298 -17.03 -4.15 14.04
CA LEU A 298 -17.87 -4.13 12.83
C LEU A 298 -19.04 -3.12 12.91
N TRP A 299 -19.58 -2.87 14.10
CA TRP A 299 -20.69 -1.93 14.29
C TRP A 299 -20.30 -0.47 14.03
N GLU A 300 -19.04 -0.09 14.24
CA GLU A 300 -18.56 1.29 13.97
C GLU A 300 -18.51 1.57 12.45
N LEU A 301 -18.40 0.52 11.63
CA LEU A 301 -18.30 0.64 10.17
C LEU A 301 -19.65 0.80 9.46
N VAL A 302 -20.74 0.32 10.04
CA VAL A 302 -22.04 0.21 9.34
C VAL A 302 -22.56 1.56 8.89
N ASN A 303 -22.49 2.57 9.75
CA ASN A 303 -22.95 3.93 9.43
C ASN A 303 -22.06 4.64 8.40
N LEU A 304 -20.81 4.20 8.27
CA LEU A 304 -19.82 4.78 7.35
C LEU A 304 -19.80 4.07 6.00
N ALA A 305 -20.40 2.89 5.89
CA ALA A 305 -20.30 2.04 4.70
C ALA A 305 -20.79 2.72 3.42
N LEU A 306 -21.97 3.35 3.45
CA LEU A 306 -22.53 4.02 2.28
C LEU A 306 -21.71 5.27 1.87
N PRO A 307 -21.36 6.20 2.80
CA PRO A 307 -20.48 7.30 2.47
C PRO A 307 -19.13 6.87 1.89
N ILE A 308 -18.50 5.84 2.47
CA ILE A 308 -17.23 5.30 1.97
C ILE A 308 -17.39 4.74 0.55
N LEU A 309 -18.48 4.01 0.27
CA LEU A 309 -18.74 3.48 -1.07
C LEU A 309 -18.86 4.61 -2.10
N ILE A 310 -19.50 5.72 -1.76
CA ILE A 310 -19.60 6.91 -2.64
C ILE A 310 -18.21 7.47 -2.94
N ILE A 311 -17.36 7.63 -1.92
CA ILE A 311 -15.97 8.08 -2.10
C ILE A 311 -15.24 7.12 -3.04
N LEU A 312 -15.31 5.81 -2.80
CA LEU A 312 -14.58 4.81 -3.58
C LEU A 312 -15.02 4.77 -5.05
N VAL A 313 -16.32 4.91 -5.33
CA VAL A 313 -16.82 5.00 -6.71
C VAL A 313 -16.27 6.26 -7.40
N ALA A 314 -16.28 7.40 -6.73
CA ALA A 314 -15.72 8.63 -7.28
C ALA A 314 -14.21 8.53 -7.53
N GLN A 315 -13.47 7.88 -6.63
CA GLN A 315 -12.04 7.63 -6.79
C GLN A 315 -11.75 6.69 -7.97
N ALA A 316 -12.56 5.65 -8.16
CA ALA A 316 -12.47 4.76 -9.32
C ALA A 316 -12.63 5.52 -10.64
N LEU A 317 -13.65 6.39 -10.70
CA LEU A 317 -13.89 7.26 -11.86
C LEU A 317 -12.74 8.22 -12.09
N LEU A 318 -12.26 8.88 -11.03
CA LEU A 318 -11.11 9.79 -11.09
C LEU A 318 -9.87 9.07 -11.63
N ALA A 319 -9.54 7.88 -11.12
CA ALA A 319 -8.39 7.11 -11.59
C ALA A 319 -8.49 6.77 -13.09
N VAL A 320 -9.67 6.35 -13.57
CA VAL A 320 -9.89 6.11 -15.01
C VAL A 320 -9.69 7.38 -15.82
N LEU A 321 -10.25 8.51 -15.36
CA LEU A 321 -10.09 9.80 -16.03
C LEU A 321 -8.62 10.23 -16.08
N LEU A 322 -7.89 10.12 -14.97
CA LEU A 322 -6.48 10.47 -14.91
C LEU A 322 -5.64 9.59 -15.82
N VAL A 323 -5.89 8.29 -15.84
CA VAL A 323 -5.16 7.38 -16.73
C VAL A 323 -5.40 7.70 -18.21
N VAL A 324 -6.64 8.02 -18.58
CA VAL A 324 -7.01 8.32 -19.98
C VAL A 324 -6.54 9.72 -20.42
N PHE A 325 -6.71 10.74 -19.58
CA PHE A 325 -6.47 12.13 -19.94
C PHE A 325 -5.09 12.67 -19.52
N LEU A 326 -4.46 12.10 -18.49
CA LEU A 326 -3.13 12.50 -18.04
C LEU A 326 -2.09 11.46 -18.46
N THR A 327 -2.14 10.25 -17.92
CA THR A 327 -1.09 9.23 -18.13
C THR A 327 -0.88 8.91 -19.59
N PHE A 328 -1.95 8.56 -20.31
CA PHE A 328 -1.86 8.17 -21.71
C PHE A 328 -1.34 9.30 -22.61
N GLN A 329 -1.72 10.55 -22.32
CA GLN A 329 -1.25 11.74 -23.06
C GLN A 329 0.23 11.99 -22.81
N VAL A 330 0.60 12.05 -21.53
CA VAL A 330 1.92 12.42 -21.05
C VAL A 330 2.97 11.34 -21.39
N MET A 331 2.58 10.07 -21.45
CA MET A 331 3.44 8.95 -21.87
C MET A 331 3.56 8.78 -23.40
N GLY A 332 2.96 9.67 -24.20
CA GLY A 332 3.18 9.72 -25.66
C GLY A 332 2.18 8.94 -26.51
N ARG A 333 1.01 8.58 -25.95
CA ARG A 333 -0.15 8.01 -26.68
C ARG A 333 0.15 6.78 -27.53
N ASN A 334 1.14 5.99 -27.13
CA ASN A 334 1.58 4.78 -27.83
C ASN A 334 1.18 3.51 -27.06
N TYR A 335 1.54 2.34 -27.59
CA TYR A 335 1.22 1.05 -26.94
C TYR A 335 1.79 0.96 -25.51
N ASP A 336 3.04 1.39 -25.30
CA ASP A 336 3.65 1.40 -23.96
C ASP A 336 2.84 2.26 -22.98
N ALA A 337 2.35 3.42 -23.41
CA ALA A 337 1.49 4.28 -22.61
C ALA A 337 0.17 3.58 -22.23
N ALA A 338 -0.39 2.73 -23.10
CA ALA A 338 -1.59 1.94 -22.80
C ALA A 338 -1.30 0.81 -21.80
N VAL A 339 -0.12 0.18 -21.84
CA VAL A 339 0.29 -0.82 -20.84
C VAL A 339 0.60 -0.15 -19.50
N ILE A 340 1.27 1.00 -19.50
CA ILE A 340 1.50 1.82 -18.30
C ILE A 340 0.17 2.28 -17.69
N ALA A 341 -0.81 2.65 -18.52
CA ALA A 341 -2.16 2.97 -18.08
C ALA A 341 -2.84 1.80 -17.33
N ALA A 342 -2.75 0.58 -17.86
CA ALA A 342 -3.22 -0.63 -17.15
C ALA A 342 -2.49 -0.85 -15.82
N GLY A 343 -1.16 -0.67 -15.81
CA GLY A 343 -0.36 -0.76 -14.60
C GLY A 343 -0.77 0.29 -13.56
N GLN A 344 -0.94 1.55 -13.99
CA GLN A 344 -1.34 2.65 -13.13
C GLN A 344 -2.72 2.43 -12.52
N CYS A 345 -3.72 1.98 -13.27
CA CYS A 345 -5.01 1.60 -12.67
C CYS A 345 -4.82 0.57 -11.54
N GLY A 346 -3.88 -0.36 -11.69
CA GLY A 346 -3.59 -1.38 -10.68
C GLY A 346 -2.94 -0.82 -9.41
N PHE A 347 -1.84 -0.06 -9.52
CA PHE A 347 -1.11 0.43 -8.35
C PHE A 347 -1.72 1.70 -7.73
N GLN A 348 -2.50 2.48 -8.48
CA GLN A 348 -3.12 3.73 -7.98
C GLN A 348 -4.46 3.52 -7.28
N LEU A 349 -5.11 2.39 -7.55
CA LEU A 349 -6.31 1.97 -6.83
C LEU A 349 -6.03 0.79 -5.89
N GLY A 350 -4.92 0.09 -6.04
CA GLY A 350 -4.62 -1.09 -5.25
C GLY A 350 -3.14 -1.20 -4.89
N ALA A 351 -2.47 -2.16 -5.51
CA ALA A 351 -1.09 -2.48 -5.19
C ALA A 351 -0.31 -2.89 -6.44
N THR A 352 1.02 -2.92 -6.31
CA THR A 352 1.96 -3.33 -7.36
C THR A 352 1.67 -4.71 -7.96
N PRO A 353 1.29 -5.74 -7.19
CA PRO A 353 0.88 -7.03 -7.75
C PRO A 353 -0.30 -6.91 -8.73
N THR A 354 -1.30 -6.09 -8.40
CA THR A 354 -2.46 -5.80 -9.25
C THR A 354 -2.04 -5.10 -10.55
N ALA A 355 -1.09 -4.16 -10.46
CA ALA A 355 -0.52 -3.51 -11.63
C ALA A 355 0.16 -4.51 -12.57
N ILE A 356 0.98 -5.41 -12.01
CA ILE A 356 1.68 -6.44 -12.79
C ILE A 356 0.69 -7.40 -13.45
N ALA A 357 -0.34 -7.84 -12.72
CA ALA A 357 -1.38 -8.71 -13.27
C ALA A 357 -2.13 -8.04 -14.44
N ASN A 358 -2.49 -6.76 -14.30
CA ASN A 358 -3.12 -5.99 -15.37
C ASN A 358 -2.22 -5.87 -16.60
N MET A 359 -0.94 -5.52 -16.40
CA MET A 359 0.02 -5.42 -17.50
C MET A 359 0.19 -6.77 -18.20
N GLN A 360 0.36 -7.87 -17.47
CA GLN A 360 0.45 -9.23 -18.01
C GLN A 360 -0.80 -9.64 -18.79
N ALA A 361 -2.00 -9.29 -18.30
CA ALA A 361 -3.26 -9.56 -18.99
C ALA A 361 -3.35 -8.81 -20.34
N VAL A 362 -2.83 -7.59 -20.41
CA VAL A 362 -2.78 -6.81 -21.66
C VAL A 362 -1.70 -7.35 -22.60
N THR A 363 -0.48 -7.58 -22.10
CA THR A 363 0.68 -7.96 -22.92
C THR A 363 0.63 -9.40 -23.40
N SER A 364 -0.01 -10.32 -22.67
CA SER A 364 -0.25 -11.70 -23.14
C SER A 364 -1.09 -11.75 -24.42
N ARG A 365 -1.91 -10.73 -24.68
CA ARG A 365 -2.78 -10.64 -25.86
C ARG A 365 -2.21 -9.76 -26.98
N HIS A 366 -1.45 -8.72 -26.63
CA HIS A 366 -1.05 -7.67 -27.58
C HIS A 366 0.47 -7.53 -27.76
N GLY A 367 1.29 -8.26 -26.98
CA GLY A 367 2.75 -8.18 -27.02
C GLY A 367 3.37 -7.49 -25.80
N VAL A 368 4.64 -7.77 -25.53
CA VAL A 368 5.35 -7.25 -24.35
C VAL A 368 5.65 -5.74 -24.44
N SER A 369 5.72 -5.05 -23.30
CA SER A 369 6.18 -3.66 -23.19
C SER A 369 7.31 -3.58 -22.15
N PRO A 370 8.58 -3.70 -22.57
CA PRO A 370 9.72 -3.65 -21.65
C PRO A 370 9.76 -2.37 -20.82
N MET A 371 9.33 -1.24 -21.41
CA MET A 371 9.26 0.05 -20.73
C MET A 371 8.26 0.02 -19.56
N ALA A 372 7.06 -0.54 -19.75
CA ALA A 372 6.07 -0.60 -18.68
C ALA A 372 6.54 -1.49 -17.53
N PHE A 373 7.12 -2.65 -17.84
CA PHE A 373 7.65 -3.59 -16.85
C PHE A 373 8.91 -3.07 -16.13
N LEU A 374 9.63 -2.10 -16.70
CA LEU A 374 10.70 -1.39 -16.00
C LEU A 374 10.13 -0.31 -15.06
N LEU A 375 9.25 0.56 -15.55
CA LEU A 375 8.85 1.76 -14.82
C LEU A 375 7.85 1.49 -13.70
N VAL A 376 6.82 0.68 -13.96
CA VAL A 376 5.70 0.50 -13.05
C VAL A 376 6.11 -0.19 -11.74
N PRO A 377 6.90 -1.27 -11.74
CA PRO A 377 7.36 -1.89 -10.50
C PRO A 377 8.24 -0.96 -9.67
N ILE A 378 9.12 -0.16 -10.28
CA ILE A 378 9.98 0.79 -9.55
C ILE A 378 9.13 1.83 -8.81
N ILE A 379 8.07 2.35 -9.47
CA ILE A 379 7.15 3.30 -8.85
C ILE A 379 6.36 2.64 -7.72
N GLY A 380 5.76 1.49 -8.00
CA GLY A 380 4.87 0.81 -7.07
C GLY A 380 5.58 0.15 -5.89
N ALA A 381 6.88 -0.16 -5.99
CA ALA A 381 7.59 -0.88 -4.93
C ALA A 381 7.80 -0.05 -3.66
N PHE A 382 8.10 1.25 -3.81
CA PHE A 382 8.35 2.14 -2.65
C PHE A 382 8.18 3.63 -2.97
N LEU A 383 8.41 4.06 -4.22
CA LEU A 383 8.38 5.50 -4.55
C LEU A 383 7.00 6.11 -4.36
N ILE A 384 5.95 5.37 -4.70
CA ILE A 384 4.58 5.84 -4.50
C ILE A 384 4.28 6.08 -3.03
N ASP A 385 4.72 5.21 -2.12
CA ASP A 385 4.51 5.38 -0.68
C ASP A 385 5.25 6.61 -0.14
N ILE A 386 6.47 6.85 -0.60
CA ILE A 386 7.24 8.04 -0.23
C ILE A 386 6.52 9.31 -0.73
N CYS A 387 6.15 9.36 -2.00
CA CYS A 387 5.44 10.51 -2.56
C CYS A 387 4.10 10.73 -1.89
N ASN A 388 3.35 9.66 -1.61
CA ASN A 388 2.05 9.71 -0.97
C ASN A 388 2.15 10.20 0.48
N ALA A 389 3.14 9.73 1.24
CA ALA A 389 3.42 10.24 2.58
C ALA A 389 3.65 11.77 2.54
N LEU A 390 4.49 12.27 1.62
CA LEU A 390 4.73 13.70 1.47
C LEU A 390 3.48 14.49 1.05
N VAL A 391 2.69 13.96 0.11
CA VAL A 391 1.44 14.61 -0.32
C VAL A 391 0.45 14.67 0.82
N ILE A 392 0.21 13.58 1.55
CA ILE A 392 -0.70 13.56 2.69
C ILE A 392 -0.25 14.55 3.76
N GLN A 393 1.05 14.60 4.08
CA GLN A 393 1.58 15.60 5.02
C GLN A 393 1.34 17.04 4.56
N GLY A 394 1.51 17.32 3.27
CA GLY A 394 1.17 18.61 2.69
C GLY A 394 -0.32 18.98 2.84
N PHE A 395 -1.22 17.99 2.76
CA PHE A 395 -2.65 18.19 3.04
C PHE A 395 -2.93 18.42 4.51
N LEU A 396 -2.30 17.65 5.41
CA LEU A 396 -2.50 17.80 6.86
C LEU A 396 -2.01 19.16 7.37
N ALA A 397 -0.99 19.75 6.73
CA ALA A 397 -0.52 21.10 7.03
C ALA A 397 -1.49 22.22 6.58
N LEU A 398 -2.57 21.91 5.85
CA LEU A 398 -3.55 22.93 5.44
C LEU A 398 -4.42 23.36 6.64
N PRO A 399 -4.85 24.64 6.71
CA PRO A 399 -5.61 25.18 7.84
C PRO A 399 -6.92 24.45 8.17
N TRP A 400 -7.47 23.70 7.21
CA TRP A 400 -8.74 22.98 7.34
C TRP A 400 -8.61 21.66 8.11
N PHE A 401 -7.40 21.13 8.30
CA PHE A 401 -7.16 19.88 9.03
C PHE A 401 -6.76 20.08 10.49
N GLY A 402 -6.57 21.34 10.93
CA GLY A 402 -6.41 21.69 12.34
C GLY A 402 -5.11 21.19 12.98
N PHE A 403 -4.00 21.18 12.23
CA PHE A 403 -2.66 20.90 12.75
C PHE A 403 -1.84 22.17 12.97
#